data_AF-A0A7C1W682-F1
#
_entry.id   AF-A0A7C1W682-F1
#
_cell.length_a   1.000
_cell.length_b   1.000
_cell.length_c   1.000
_cell.angle_alpha   90.00
_cell.angle_beta   90.00
_cell.angle_gamma   90.00
#
_symmetry.space_group_name_H-M   'P 1'
#
loop_
_entity.id
_entity.type
_entity.pdbx_description
1 polymer ?
#
loop_
_entity_poly.entity_id
_entity_poly.type
_entity_poly.pdbx_seq_one_letter_code
_entity_poly.pdbx_strand_id
1 'polypeptide(L)'
;IIGYVVQDVYLLMSRTLFCKKICGPPLEEDGWHNRFNFVFGEGFGETGGLFHQIPYAVELKKYGFKPHVYGDLRNSRQLTDLLHVYTGANYIEYLGHGDWYWFTPSLYGFDYINKAVDVAHAKNWVYNKPSVFLTSACLMARIDGIPPCMNIGVTMLHSGCNCFIGATRETGQEAGLTTLENHLIVDDLSVGEALRGEKRVDKEPPTYYVRVLYGDPAFNPYEPNNGFTDQGRPVIQQVSR
;
A
#
# COMPACT_ATOMS: atom_id res chain seq x y z
N ILE A 1 9.85 -26.34 -3.89
CA ILE A 1 10.28 -24.99 -3.47
C ILE A 1 9.17 -24.45 -2.59
N ILE A 2 9.42 -24.19 -1.31
CA ILE A 2 8.44 -23.54 -0.42
C ILE A 2 8.70 -22.04 -0.52
N GLY A 3 7.93 -21.34 -1.35
CA GLY A 3 8.06 -19.89 -1.47
C GLY A 3 7.78 -19.36 -2.86
N TYR A 4 7.83 -18.02 -2.96
CA TYR A 4 7.80 -17.29 -4.22
C TYR A 4 9.07 -17.54 -5.03
N VAL A 5 8.92 -17.55 -6.35
CA VAL A 5 9.89 -18.03 -7.31
C VAL A 5 10.27 -16.91 -8.29
N VAL A 6 11.19 -17.21 -9.22
CA VAL A 6 11.65 -16.21 -10.19
C VAL A 6 10.50 -15.63 -11.04
N GLN A 7 9.42 -16.39 -11.25
CA GLN A 7 8.21 -15.94 -11.94
C GLN A 7 7.56 -14.73 -11.24
N ASP A 8 7.61 -14.67 -9.91
CA ASP A 8 7.08 -13.54 -9.15
C ASP A 8 7.88 -12.25 -9.40
N VAL A 9 9.20 -12.38 -9.54
CA VAL A 9 10.08 -11.26 -9.90
C VAL A 9 9.77 -10.78 -11.32
N TYR A 10 9.62 -11.70 -12.28
CA TYR A 10 9.24 -11.33 -13.65
C TYR A 10 7.87 -10.66 -13.71
N LEU A 11 6.89 -11.12 -12.91
CA LEU A 11 5.58 -10.50 -12.82
C LEU A 11 5.67 -9.08 -12.25
N LEU A 12 6.43 -8.88 -11.17
CA LEU A 12 6.66 -7.56 -10.58
C LEU A 12 7.29 -6.60 -11.61
N MET A 13 8.35 -7.01 -12.29
CA MET A 13 8.98 -6.21 -13.35
C MET A 13 8.02 -5.92 -14.51
N SER A 14 7.23 -6.91 -14.94
CA SER A 14 6.28 -6.76 -16.03
C SER A 14 5.18 -5.76 -15.67
N ARG A 15 4.68 -5.80 -14.44
CA ARG A 15 3.67 -4.86 -13.96
C ARG A 15 4.19 -3.44 -13.86
N THR A 16 5.47 -3.25 -13.54
CA THR A 16 6.13 -1.94 -13.62
C THR A 16 6.20 -1.48 -15.08
N LEU A 17 6.95 -2.20 -15.92
CA LEU A 17 7.28 -1.78 -17.29
C LEU A 17 6.07 -1.65 -18.21
N PHE A 18 5.04 -2.47 -17.98
CA PHE A 18 3.83 -2.51 -18.81
C PHE A 18 2.60 -1.99 -18.07
N CYS A 19 2.77 -1.23 -16.97
CA CYS A 19 1.68 -0.70 -16.14
C CYS A 19 0.56 -0.06 -16.99
N LYS A 20 0.91 0.92 -17.82
CA LYS A 20 -0.04 1.61 -18.72
C LYS A 20 -0.80 0.65 -19.64
N LYS A 21 -0.12 -0.38 -20.16
CA LYS A 21 -0.74 -1.38 -21.05
C LYS A 21 -1.67 -2.33 -20.29
N ILE A 22 -1.28 -2.74 -19.08
CA ILE A 22 -2.06 -3.63 -18.20
C ILE A 22 -3.31 -2.91 -17.70
N CYS A 23 -3.18 -1.67 -17.26
CA CYS A 23 -4.28 -0.89 -16.70
C CYS A 23 -5.28 -0.41 -17.75
N GLY A 24 -4.80 -0.18 -18.98
CA GLY A 24 -5.57 0.43 -20.06
C GLY A 24 -5.81 1.93 -19.82
N PRO A 25 -6.64 2.59 -20.64
CA PRO A 25 -7.03 3.97 -20.41
C PRO A 25 -8.04 4.09 -19.24
N PRO A 26 -8.11 5.26 -18.56
CA PRO A 26 -9.15 5.55 -17.58
C PRO A 26 -10.49 5.80 -18.28
N LEU A 27 -11.28 4.74 -18.48
CA LEU A 27 -12.57 4.80 -19.18
C LEU A 27 -13.75 5.18 -18.26
N GLU A 28 -13.65 4.80 -16.99
CA GLU A 28 -14.71 5.00 -16.00
C GLU A 28 -14.24 5.99 -14.93
N GLU A 29 -15.10 6.93 -14.55
CA GLU A 29 -14.79 7.96 -13.56
C GLU A 29 -14.50 7.37 -12.16
N ASP A 30 -15.25 6.33 -11.77
CA ASP A 30 -15.02 5.50 -10.57
C ASP A 30 -14.31 4.18 -10.92
N GLY A 31 -13.53 4.18 -11.99
CA GLY A 31 -12.70 3.05 -12.36
C GLY A 31 -11.48 2.91 -11.45
N TRP A 32 -10.84 1.74 -11.52
CA TRP A 32 -9.61 1.40 -10.77
C TRP A 32 -8.58 2.54 -10.69
N HIS A 33 -8.36 3.25 -11.80
CA HIS A 33 -7.37 4.33 -11.94
C HIS A 33 -7.53 5.43 -10.88
N ASN A 34 -8.77 5.87 -10.67
CA ASN A 34 -9.08 6.99 -9.79
C ASN A 34 -9.42 6.52 -8.38
N ARG A 35 -9.38 5.21 -8.10
CA ARG A 35 -9.83 4.67 -6.82
C ARG A 35 -8.66 4.61 -5.83
N PHE A 36 -8.90 5.20 -4.66
CA PHE A 36 -8.04 5.12 -3.49
C PHE A 36 -8.83 4.46 -2.36
N ASN A 37 -8.43 3.27 -1.92
CA ASN A 37 -9.13 2.56 -0.87
C ASN A 37 -8.41 2.73 0.47
N PHE A 38 -9.12 3.30 1.43
CA PHE A 38 -8.70 3.36 2.83
C PHE A 38 -9.35 2.22 3.58
N VAL A 39 -8.55 1.50 4.35
CA VAL A 39 -8.99 0.43 5.22
C VAL A 39 -8.47 0.70 6.61
N PHE A 40 -9.34 0.68 7.61
CA PHE A 40 -8.93 0.70 9.00
C PHE A 40 -9.41 -0.51 9.80
N GLY A 41 -8.56 -0.99 10.70
CA GLY A 41 -8.86 -2.07 11.65
C GLY A 41 -9.42 -1.55 12.99
N GLU A 42 -9.80 -2.47 13.88
CA GLU A 42 -10.27 -2.14 15.24
C GLU A 42 -9.21 -1.38 16.08
N GLY A 43 -9.68 -0.61 17.07
CA GLY A 43 -8.82 0.01 18.09
C GLY A 43 -8.25 1.38 17.66
N PHE A 44 -6.93 1.57 17.80
CA PHE A 44 -6.26 2.77 17.29
C PHE A 44 -6.41 2.92 15.77
N GLY A 45 -6.68 1.81 15.06
CA GLY A 45 -7.09 1.80 13.66
C GLY A 45 -8.30 2.67 13.37
N GLU A 46 -9.40 2.46 14.08
CA GLU A 46 -10.63 3.25 13.95
C GLU A 46 -10.40 4.72 14.28
N THR A 47 -9.51 4.98 15.23
CA THR A 47 -9.12 6.33 15.63
C THR A 47 -8.37 7.02 14.48
N GLY A 48 -7.40 6.34 13.87
CA GLY A 48 -6.74 6.81 12.63
C GLY A 48 -7.70 6.93 11.46
N GLY A 49 -8.70 6.05 11.36
CA GLY A 49 -9.80 6.16 10.41
C GLY A 49 -10.55 7.49 10.54
N LEU A 50 -10.95 7.84 11.77
CA LEU A 50 -11.70 9.06 12.07
C LEU A 50 -10.87 10.34 11.92
N PHE A 51 -9.60 10.33 12.35
CA PHE A 51 -8.77 11.54 12.40
C PHE A 51 -7.86 11.73 11.20
N HIS A 52 -7.63 10.70 10.38
CA HIS A 52 -6.78 10.76 9.20
C HIS A 52 -7.48 10.29 7.93
N GLN A 53 -7.87 9.01 7.83
CA GLN A 53 -8.33 8.44 6.55
C GLN A 53 -9.64 9.07 6.06
N ILE A 54 -10.63 9.29 6.94
CA ILE A 54 -11.91 9.93 6.57
C ILE A 54 -11.70 11.38 6.14
N PRO A 55 -11.02 12.25 6.92
CA PRO A 55 -10.69 13.60 6.48
C PRO A 55 -9.89 13.63 5.18
N TYR A 56 -8.85 12.79 5.07
CA TYR A 56 -7.96 12.79 3.92
C TYR A 56 -8.67 12.27 2.66
N ALA A 57 -9.57 11.30 2.77
CA ALA A 57 -10.44 10.88 1.68
C ALA A 57 -11.32 12.04 1.15
N VAL A 58 -11.76 12.97 2.01
CA VAL A 58 -12.47 14.17 1.52
C VAL A 58 -11.53 15.08 0.74
N GLU A 59 -10.28 15.22 1.17
CA GLU A 59 -9.27 16.02 0.49
C GLU A 59 -8.87 15.44 -0.87
N LEU A 60 -8.70 14.13 -0.97
CA LEU A 60 -8.32 13.44 -2.20
C LEU A 60 -9.27 13.68 -3.38
N LYS A 61 -10.55 13.96 -3.10
CA LYS A 61 -11.52 14.32 -4.14
C LYS A 61 -11.11 15.57 -4.93
N LYS A 62 -10.34 16.49 -4.31
CA LYS A 62 -9.81 17.69 -4.98
C LYS A 62 -8.77 17.34 -6.05
N TYR A 63 -8.14 16.18 -5.93
CA TYR A 63 -7.13 15.66 -6.85
C TYR A 63 -7.72 14.61 -7.80
N GLY A 64 -9.04 14.58 -8.00
CA GLY A 64 -9.67 13.71 -9.00
C GLY A 64 -9.84 12.25 -8.57
N PHE A 65 -9.37 11.85 -7.38
CA PHE A 65 -9.63 10.53 -6.83
C PHE A 65 -11.10 10.35 -6.40
N LYS A 66 -11.56 9.10 -6.47
CA LYS A 66 -12.81 8.59 -5.89
C LYS A 66 -12.45 7.66 -4.73
N PRO A 67 -12.21 8.21 -3.54
CA PRO A 67 -11.76 7.41 -2.42
C PRO A 67 -12.92 6.68 -1.76
N HIS A 68 -12.67 5.43 -1.35
CA HIS A 68 -13.57 4.66 -0.52
C HIS A 68 -12.92 4.41 0.84
N VAL A 69 -13.67 4.67 1.90
CA VAL A 69 -13.23 4.36 3.26
C VAL A 69 -14.02 3.17 3.74
N TYR A 70 -13.33 2.07 3.95
CA TYR A 70 -13.85 0.86 4.53
C TYR A 70 -13.46 0.84 6.01
N GLY A 71 -14.46 0.89 6.88
CA GLY A 71 -14.23 0.72 8.32
C GLY A 71 -13.90 -0.71 8.69
N ASP A 72 -14.10 -1.09 9.95
CA ASP A 72 -13.83 -2.46 10.42
C ASP A 72 -14.64 -3.49 9.61
N LEU A 73 -14.03 -4.03 8.56
CA LEU A 73 -14.59 -5.09 7.71
C LEU A 73 -14.50 -6.45 8.42
N ARG A 74 -13.96 -6.52 9.65
CA ARG A 74 -13.81 -7.71 10.49
C ARG A 74 -13.18 -8.89 9.75
N ASN A 75 -12.21 -8.62 8.87
CA ASN A 75 -11.63 -9.63 7.98
C ASN A 75 -12.66 -10.43 7.18
N SER A 76 -13.84 -9.88 6.91
CA SER A 76 -14.85 -10.55 6.11
C SER A 76 -14.32 -10.66 4.69
N ARG A 77 -13.77 -11.85 4.37
CA ARG A 77 -13.25 -12.18 3.05
C ARG A 77 -14.33 -11.98 2.00
N GLN A 78 -15.55 -12.42 2.28
CA GLN A 78 -16.67 -12.30 1.36
C GLN A 78 -16.95 -10.83 1.05
N LEU A 79 -16.91 -9.97 2.06
CA LEU A 79 -17.18 -8.55 1.89
C LEU A 79 -16.03 -7.81 1.20
N THR A 80 -14.79 -8.10 1.60
CA THR A 80 -13.58 -7.51 0.97
C THR A 80 -13.44 -7.91 -0.50
N ASP A 81 -13.77 -9.16 -0.85
CA ASP A 81 -13.79 -9.65 -2.22
C ASP A 81 -14.96 -9.07 -3.01
N LEU A 82 -16.17 -9.07 -2.44
CA LEU A 82 -17.37 -8.48 -3.06
C LEU A 82 -17.21 -7.00 -3.37
N LEU A 83 -16.56 -6.26 -2.47
CA LEU A 83 -16.33 -4.81 -2.62
C LEU A 83 -15.03 -4.49 -3.36
N HIS A 84 -14.26 -5.52 -3.77
CA HIS A 84 -12.96 -5.37 -4.41
C HIS A 84 -12.02 -4.40 -3.66
N VAL A 85 -11.99 -4.52 -2.33
CA VAL A 85 -11.27 -3.58 -1.44
C VAL A 85 -9.78 -3.53 -1.78
N TYR A 86 -9.17 -4.68 -2.03
CA TYR A 86 -7.74 -4.76 -2.29
C TYR A 86 -7.42 -4.89 -3.79
N THR A 87 -8.30 -5.48 -4.59
CA THR A 87 -8.04 -5.74 -6.01
C THR A 87 -8.58 -4.65 -6.93
N GLY A 88 -9.43 -3.76 -6.42
CA GLY A 88 -10.19 -2.80 -7.20
C GLY A 88 -9.65 -1.37 -7.19
N ALA A 89 -8.53 -1.09 -6.54
CA ALA A 89 -7.98 0.26 -6.38
C ALA A 89 -6.53 0.40 -6.80
N ASN A 90 -6.18 1.59 -7.29
CA ASN A 90 -4.82 1.97 -7.66
C ASN A 90 -3.95 2.21 -6.42
N TYR A 91 -4.51 2.87 -5.42
CA TYR A 91 -3.88 3.05 -4.11
C TYR A 91 -4.71 2.40 -3.03
N ILE A 92 -4.02 1.79 -2.08
CA ILE A 92 -4.62 1.16 -0.91
C ILE A 92 -3.84 1.63 0.30
N GLU A 93 -4.53 2.14 1.30
CA GLU A 93 -3.97 2.42 2.61
C GLU A 93 -4.59 1.49 3.64
N TYR A 94 -3.76 0.85 4.45
CA TYR A 94 -4.18 0.09 5.61
C TYR A 94 -3.66 0.74 6.90
N LEU A 95 -4.58 1.05 7.81
CA LEU A 95 -4.26 1.59 9.13
C LEU A 95 -4.86 0.69 10.21
N GLY A 96 -4.00 0.05 11.00
CA GLY A 96 -4.48 -0.87 12.02
C GLY A 96 -3.35 -1.58 12.74
N HIS A 97 -3.70 -2.61 13.49
CA HIS A 97 -2.73 -3.51 14.09
C HIS A 97 -2.18 -4.45 13.01
N GLY A 98 -0.87 -4.40 12.82
CA GLY A 98 -0.16 -5.30 11.94
C GLY A 98 0.59 -6.33 12.78
N ASP A 99 0.26 -7.60 12.57
CA ASP A 99 1.01 -8.73 13.11
C ASP A 99 1.52 -9.61 11.97
N TRP A 100 2.49 -10.44 12.33
CA TRP A 100 3.32 -11.13 11.36
C TRP A 100 2.85 -12.53 11.22
N TYR A 101 3.15 -13.10 10.06
CA TYR A 101 3.17 -14.53 9.86
C TYR A 101 1.80 -15.16 9.65
N TRP A 102 1.82 -16.24 8.87
CA TRP A 102 0.71 -17.17 8.63
C TRP A 102 0.05 -17.70 9.93
N PHE A 103 0.70 -17.54 11.09
CA PHE A 103 0.31 -18.20 12.32
C PHE A 103 0.74 -17.45 13.60
N THR A 104 0.08 -16.35 13.93
CA THR A 104 -0.25 -16.07 15.34
C THR A 104 -1.72 -15.67 15.49
N PRO A 105 -2.65 -16.65 15.43
CA PRO A 105 -4.00 -16.48 15.96
C PRO A 105 -4.01 -16.33 17.50
N SER A 106 -2.84 -16.18 18.16
CA SER A 106 -2.70 -16.46 19.59
C SER A 106 -2.34 -15.27 20.47
N LEU A 107 -1.99 -14.10 19.92
CA LEU A 107 -1.73 -12.91 20.76
C LEU A 107 -3.02 -12.19 21.17
N TYR A 108 -4.10 -12.33 20.38
CA TYR A 108 -5.38 -11.66 20.63
C TYR A 108 -6.59 -12.61 20.81
N GLY A 109 -6.37 -13.93 20.91
CA GLY A 109 -7.41 -14.94 21.15
C GLY A 109 -7.96 -15.61 19.89
N PHE A 110 -8.95 -16.51 20.04
CA PHE A 110 -9.58 -17.24 18.92
C PHE A 110 -9.90 -16.32 17.72
N ASP A 111 -9.80 -16.85 16.50
CA ASP A 111 -10.01 -16.18 15.18
C ASP A 111 -11.18 -15.18 15.09
N TYR A 112 -12.14 -15.24 16.01
CA TYR A 112 -13.22 -14.28 16.15
C TYR A 112 -12.76 -12.85 16.59
N ILE A 113 -11.55 -12.71 17.14
CA ILE A 113 -11.00 -11.44 17.65
C ILE A 113 -9.83 -10.94 16.78
N ASN A 114 -9.21 -11.81 15.97
CA ASN A 114 -8.07 -11.40 15.13
C ASN A 114 -8.56 -10.81 13.79
N LYS A 115 -8.52 -9.47 13.72
CA LYS A 115 -9.07 -8.62 12.64
C LYS A 115 -7.99 -8.02 11.72
N ALA A 116 -6.79 -8.60 11.69
CA ALA A 116 -5.67 -8.15 10.88
C ALA A 116 -5.66 -8.75 9.46
N VAL A 117 -5.15 -8.01 8.49
CA VAL A 117 -4.88 -8.53 7.14
C VAL A 117 -3.77 -9.57 7.21
N ASP A 118 -4.08 -10.84 6.96
CA ASP A 118 -3.13 -11.94 7.08
C ASP A 118 -2.78 -12.62 5.74
N VAL A 119 -1.69 -13.37 5.78
CA VAL A 119 -1.15 -14.08 4.62
C VAL A 119 -2.06 -15.22 4.16
N ALA A 120 -2.78 -15.86 5.08
CA ALA A 120 -3.65 -16.98 4.75
C ALA A 120 -4.76 -16.62 3.80
N HIS A 121 -5.27 -15.41 3.94
CA HIS A 121 -6.28 -14.86 3.07
C HIS A 121 -5.69 -14.17 1.84
N ALA A 122 -4.59 -13.43 1.99
CA ALA A 122 -4.02 -12.66 0.89
C ALA A 122 -3.29 -13.50 -0.18
N LYS A 123 -2.73 -14.67 0.18
CA LYS A 123 -1.84 -15.44 -0.72
C LYS A 123 -2.45 -15.95 -2.01
N ASN A 124 -3.78 -16.02 -2.08
CA ASN A 124 -4.51 -16.51 -3.24
C ASN A 124 -5.20 -15.38 -4.00
N TRP A 125 -5.04 -14.12 -3.57
CA TRP A 125 -5.58 -13.00 -4.31
C TRP A 125 -4.83 -12.82 -5.62
N VAL A 126 -5.57 -12.42 -6.65
CA VAL A 126 -5.01 -12.12 -7.97
C VAL A 126 -5.52 -10.74 -8.36
N TYR A 127 -4.61 -9.77 -8.40
CA TYR A 127 -4.91 -8.42 -8.80
C TYR A 127 -4.82 -8.34 -10.32
N ASN A 128 -5.86 -7.77 -10.92
CA ASN A 128 -5.89 -7.58 -12.37
C ASN A 128 -5.03 -6.39 -12.81
N LYS A 129 -4.74 -5.46 -11.90
CA LYS A 129 -3.98 -4.22 -12.16
C LYS A 129 -3.03 -3.92 -10.99
N PRO A 130 -1.87 -3.32 -11.27
CA PRO A 130 -0.82 -3.05 -10.28
C PRO A 130 -1.14 -1.92 -9.31
N SER A 131 -1.24 -2.22 -8.01
CA SER A 131 -1.54 -1.22 -6.97
C SER A 131 -0.33 -0.80 -6.14
N VAL A 132 -0.42 0.36 -5.49
CA VAL A 132 0.46 0.78 -4.40
C VAL A 132 -0.24 0.53 -3.07
N PHE A 133 0.42 -0.22 -2.19
CA PHE A 133 -0.11 -0.56 -0.86
C PHE A 133 0.71 0.18 0.21
N LEU A 134 0.05 1.05 0.96
CA LEU A 134 0.61 1.85 2.04
C LEU A 134 0.10 1.29 3.37
N THR A 135 0.97 1.21 4.37
CA THR A 135 0.57 0.75 5.70
C THR A 135 1.01 1.72 6.79
N SER A 136 0.06 2.12 7.62
CA SER A 136 0.26 2.70 8.93
C SER A 136 -0.07 1.62 9.95
N ALA A 137 0.74 0.57 9.92
CA ALA A 137 0.66 -0.54 10.82
C ALA A 137 2.06 -0.94 11.20
N CYS A 138 2.21 -1.34 12.46
CA CYS A 138 3.45 -1.94 12.89
C CYS A 138 3.76 -3.09 11.94
N LEU A 139 5.05 -3.38 11.81
CA LEU A 139 5.43 -4.77 11.74
C LEU A 139 5.09 -5.45 10.33
N MET A 140 4.26 -4.92 9.44
CA MET A 140 3.83 -5.59 8.19
C MET A 140 4.94 -5.85 7.13
N ALA A 141 6.09 -5.19 7.25
CA ALA A 141 7.13 -5.16 6.21
C ALA A 141 8.50 -5.69 6.67
N ARG A 142 8.63 -6.67 7.57
CA ARG A 142 9.93 -7.33 7.80
C ARG A 142 9.93 -8.69 7.15
N ILE A 143 11.14 -9.03 6.75
CA ILE A 143 11.46 -10.28 6.09
C ILE A 143 12.59 -11.02 6.82
N ASP A 144 13.24 -10.40 7.82
CA ASP A 144 14.29 -11.08 8.58
C ASP A 144 13.75 -12.27 9.39
N GLY A 145 14.24 -13.47 9.04
CA GLY A 145 13.87 -14.73 9.70
C GLY A 145 12.52 -15.33 9.28
N ILE A 146 11.89 -14.83 8.21
CA ILE A 146 10.53 -15.24 7.81
C ILE A 146 10.52 -15.75 6.36
N PRO A 147 9.93 -16.93 6.09
CA PRO A 147 9.71 -17.39 4.72
C PRO A 147 8.91 -16.36 3.90
N PRO A 148 9.31 -16.06 2.65
CA PRO A 148 8.65 -15.03 1.83
C PRO A 148 7.13 -15.20 1.71
N CYS A 149 6.65 -16.44 1.55
CA CYS A 149 5.22 -16.78 1.48
C CYS A 149 4.47 -16.72 2.82
N MET A 150 5.11 -16.18 3.85
CA MET A 150 4.56 -15.98 5.18
C MET A 150 4.74 -14.52 5.65
N ASN A 151 5.23 -13.62 4.80
CA ASN A 151 5.21 -12.19 5.05
C ASN A 151 4.08 -11.53 4.25
N ILE A 152 3.27 -10.69 4.92
CA ILE A 152 2.12 -10.05 4.28
C ILE A 152 2.52 -9.07 3.17
N GLY A 153 3.57 -8.27 3.36
CA GLY A 153 4.05 -7.35 2.33
C GLY A 153 4.49 -8.05 1.05
N VAL A 154 5.28 -9.12 1.17
CA VAL A 154 5.70 -9.94 0.02
C VAL A 154 4.50 -10.67 -0.59
N THR A 155 3.54 -11.10 0.23
CA THR A 155 2.29 -11.70 -0.23
C THR A 155 1.48 -10.73 -1.07
N MET A 156 1.38 -9.45 -0.68
CA MET A 156 0.68 -8.44 -1.49
C MET A 156 1.38 -8.18 -2.83
N LEU A 157 2.71 -8.21 -2.87
CA LEU A 157 3.46 -8.13 -4.13
C LEU A 157 3.19 -9.33 -5.05
N HIS A 158 3.15 -10.54 -4.48
CA HIS A 158 2.75 -11.74 -5.21
C HIS A 158 1.35 -11.58 -5.80
N SER A 159 0.38 -11.20 -4.95
CA SER A 159 -1.03 -11.06 -5.32
C SER A 159 -1.27 -9.99 -6.38
N GLY A 160 -0.50 -8.90 -6.35
CA GLY A 160 -0.28 -8.05 -7.51
C GLY A 160 -0.09 -6.57 -7.29
N CYS A 161 0.27 -6.18 -6.07
CA CYS A 161 0.84 -4.86 -5.83
C CYS A 161 2.19 -4.71 -6.54
N ASN A 162 2.49 -3.50 -7.00
CA ASN A 162 3.83 -3.14 -7.51
C ASN A 162 4.73 -2.59 -6.41
N CYS A 163 4.13 -1.97 -5.41
CA CYS A 163 4.83 -1.38 -4.29
C CYS A 163 4.08 -1.69 -3.01
N PHE A 164 4.82 -2.06 -1.98
CA PHE A 164 4.33 -2.23 -0.62
C PHE A 164 5.21 -1.40 0.31
N ILE A 165 4.61 -0.49 1.06
CA ILE A 165 5.29 0.37 2.02
C ILE A 165 4.78 0.05 3.42
N GLY A 166 5.70 -0.31 4.31
CA GLY A 166 5.33 -0.60 5.69
C GLY A 166 6.52 -0.67 6.63
N ALA A 167 6.24 -0.96 7.90
CA ALA A 167 7.26 -0.98 8.94
C ALA A 167 7.85 -2.37 9.18
N THR A 168 9.17 -2.42 9.33
CA THR A 168 9.92 -3.63 9.71
C THR A 168 9.88 -3.92 11.20
N ARG A 169 9.48 -2.94 12.02
CA ARG A 169 9.44 -3.00 13.49
C ARG A 169 8.16 -2.31 13.98
N GLU A 170 7.97 -2.31 15.29
CA GLU A 170 6.93 -1.52 15.95
C GLU A 170 7.07 -0.05 15.56
N THR A 171 5.94 0.58 15.27
CA THR A 171 5.83 2.02 15.03
C THR A 171 4.99 2.65 16.12
N GLY A 172 5.29 3.89 16.51
CA GLY A 172 4.47 4.64 17.46
C GLY A 172 3.18 5.19 16.83
N GLN A 173 2.44 5.99 17.60
CA GLN A 173 1.28 6.77 17.11
C GLN A 173 1.61 7.68 15.90
N GLU A 174 2.90 7.94 15.66
CA GLU A 174 3.42 8.82 14.62
C GLU A 174 3.62 8.12 13.27
N ALA A 175 3.05 6.92 13.06
CA ALA A 175 3.09 6.22 11.77
C ALA A 175 2.24 6.88 10.66
N GLY A 176 1.96 8.19 10.75
CA GLY A 176 1.18 8.92 9.76
C GLY A 176 1.72 8.75 8.35
N LEU A 177 0.82 8.73 7.38
CA LEU A 177 1.15 8.58 5.96
C LEU A 177 0.94 9.86 5.16
N THR A 178 0.33 10.90 5.75
CA THR A 178 -0.05 12.14 5.05
C THR A 178 1.08 12.75 4.23
N THR A 179 2.30 12.79 4.76
CA THR A 179 3.45 13.34 4.02
C THR A 179 3.79 12.48 2.81
N LEU A 180 3.84 11.15 3.00
CA LEU A 180 4.11 10.20 1.93
C LEU A 180 3.00 10.24 0.86
N GLU A 181 1.75 10.28 1.27
CA GLU A 181 0.59 10.34 0.39
C GLU A 181 0.57 11.65 -0.42
N ASN A 182 0.85 12.78 0.23
CA ASN A 182 0.96 14.06 -0.48
C ASN A 182 2.10 14.04 -1.50
N HIS A 183 3.24 13.43 -1.17
CA HIS A 183 4.31 13.28 -2.15
C HIS A 183 3.91 12.41 -3.35
N LEU A 184 3.12 11.35 -3.13
CA LEU A 184 2.63 10.49 -4.20
C LEU A 184 1.56 11.17 -5.06
N ILE A 185 0.66 11.94 -4.45
CA ILE A 185 -0.58 12.41 -5.06
C ILE A 185 -0.47 13.85 -5.54
N VAL A 186 0.06 14.72 -4.69
CA VAL A 186 0.14 16.17 -4.94
C VAL A 186 1.42 16.52 -5.69
N ASP A 187 2.55 15.95 -5.26
CA ASP A 187 3.85 16.27 -5.85
C ASP A 187 4.22 15.36 -7.04
N ASP A 188 3.38 14.38 -7.37
CA ASP A 188 3.54 13.44 -8.49
C ASP A 188 4.89 12.67 -8.47
N LEU A 189 5.38 12.35 -7.27
CA LEU A 189 6.68 11.70 -7.12
C LEU A 189 6.58 10.18 -7.33
N SER A 190 7.69 9.60 -7.79
CA SER A 190 7.84 8.13 -7.74
C SER A 190 7.76 7.62 -6.30
N VAL A 191 7.37 6.36 -6.13
CA VAL A 191 7.15 5.77 -4.80
C VAL A 191 8.41 5.83 -3.93
N GLY A 192 9.59 5.68 -4.53
CA GLY A 192 10.88 5.83 -3.84
C GLY A 192 11.21 7.27 -3.47
N GLU A 193 10.90 8.23 -4.35
CA GLU A 193 11.09 9.66 -4.06
C GLU A 193 10.13 10.14 -2.97
N ALA A 194 8.89 9.66 -2.97
CA ALA A 194 7.90 9.95 -1.95
C ALA A 194 8.33 9.41 -0.58
N LEU A 195 8.78 8.16 -0.49
CA LEU A 195 9.33 7.59 0.75
C LEU A 195 10.58 8.34 1.22
N ARG A 196 11.46 8.74 0.31
CA ARG A 196 12.63 9.56 0.65
C ARG A 196 12.22 10.95 1.15
N GLY A 197 11.19 11.55 0.53
CA GLY A 197 10.63 12.84 0.91
C GLY A 197 10.04 12.80 2.31
N GLU A 198 9.21 11.80 2.59
CA GLU A 198 8.65 11.53 3.91
C GLU A 198 9.75 11.46 4.97
N LYS A 199 10.78 10.63 4.77
CA LYS A 199 11.92 10.50 5.69
C LYS A 199 12.69 11.81 5.92
N ARG A 200 12.60 12.79 5.01
CA ARG A 200 13.23 14.11 5.22
C ARG A 200 12.39 15.01 6.10
N VAL A 201 11.09 14.78 6.18
CA VAL A 201 10.14 15.55 6.98
C VAL A 201 9.92 14.87 8.33
N ASP A 202 9.48 13.61 8.31
CA ASP A 202 9.30 12.77 9.48
C ASP A 202 10.62 12.03 9.80
N LYS A 203 11.34 12.59 10.76
CA LYS A 203 12.60 12.04 11.28
C LYS A 203 12.43 11.35 12.62
N GLU A 204 11.19 11.22 13.10
CA GLU A 204 10.93 10.71 14.43
C GLU A 204 11.24 9.20 14.48
N PRO A 205 12.08 8.76 15.43
CA PRO A 205 12.26 7.34 15.68
C PRO A 205 10.99 6.73 16.34
N PRO A 206 10.59 5.49 15.99
CA PRO A 206 11.30 4.58 15.10
C PRO A 206 10.94 4.73 13.61
N THR A 207 9.88 5.47 13.26
CA THR A 207 9.28 5.55 11.91
C THR A 207 10.32 5.78 10.81
N TYR A 208 11.22 6.73 11.02
CA TYR A 208 12.31 7.05 10.08
C TYR A 208 13.17 5.83 9.71
N TYR A 209 13.49 4.95 10.66
CA TYR A 209 14.40 3.82 10.44
C TYR A 209 13.70 2.56 9.96
N VAL A 210 12.43 2.40 10.31
CA VAL A 210 11.76 1.09 10.21
C VAL A 210 10.85 0.99 9.00
N ARG A 211 10.38 2.12 8.45
CA ARG A 211 9.54 2.15 7.24
C ARG A 211 10.37 1.85 5.99
N VAL A 212 9.97 0.83 5.25
CA VAL A 212 10.66 0.34 4.04
C VAL A 212 9.71 0.26 2.87
N LEU A 213 10.28 0.26 1.67
CA LEU A 213 9.59 -0.02 0.41
C LEU A 213 10.04 -1.38 -0.13
N TYR A 214 9.08 -2.23 -0.47
CA TYR A 214 9.29 -3.39 -1.33
C TYR A 214 8.59 -3.16 -2.66
N GLY A 215 9.33 -3.31 -3.77
CA GLY A 215 8.85 -2.96 -5.11
C GLY A 215 9.90 -2.18 -5.90
N ASP A 216 9.48 -1.59 -7.00
CA ASP A 216 10.32 -0.70 -7.79
C ASP A 216 10.25 0.75 -7.25
N PRO A 217 11.34 1.33 -6.71
CA PRO A 217 11.35 2.72 -6.24
C PRO A 217 11.12 3.76 -7.34
N ALA A 218 11.40 3.42 -8.61
CA ALA A 218 11.13 4.32 -9.73
C ALA A 218 9.70 4.22 -10.25
N PHE A 219 8.91 3.26 -9.74
CA PHE A 219 7.50 3.15 -10.09
C PHE A 219 6.79 4.42 -9.68
N ASN A 220 6.07 5.02 -10.62
CA ASN A 220 5.16 6.10 -10.37
C ASN A 220 3.77 5.67 -10.90
N PRO A 221 2.81 5.42 -10.00
CA PRO A 221 1.46 4.98 -10.38
C PRO A 221 0.70 6.04 -11.19
N TYR A 222 -0.47 5.64 -11.72
CA TYR A 222 -1.37 6.60 -12.34
C TYR A 222 -1.88 7.60 -11.28
N GLU A 223 -1.93 8.88 -11.61
CA GLU A 223 -2.59 9.90 -10.80
C GLU A 223 -3.66 10.61 -11.67
N PRO A 224 -4.89 10.87 -11.18
CA PRO A 224 -5.98 11.41 -12.00
C PRO A 224 -5.69 12.73 -12.74
N ASN A 225 -4.87 13.62 -12.18
CA ASN A 225 -4.49 14.90 -12.79
C ASN A 225 -3.25 14.79 -13.68
N ASN A 226 -2.32 13.87 -13.37
CA ASN A 226 -1.04 13.74 -14.07
C ASN A 226 -1.01 12.58 -15.09
N GLY A 227 -1.98 11.66 -15.01
CA GLY A 227 -2.08 10.47 -15.83
C GLY A 227 -1.07 9.40 -15.47
N PHE A 228 -0.68 8.59 -16.47
CA PHE A 228 0.47 7.70 -16.34
C PHE A 228 1.75 8.51 -16.56
N THR A 229 2.60 8.54 -15.56
CA THR A 229 3.93 9.15 -15.67
C THR A 229 4.87 8.25 -16.46
N ASP A 230 5.83 8.88 -17.15
CA ASP A 230 6.91 8.18 -17.84
C ASP A 230 7.90 7.74 -16.75
N GLN A 231 7.77 6.48 -16.30
CA GLN A 231 8.47 5.90 -15.14
C GLN A 231 9.99 6.16 -15.17
N GLY A 232 10.40 7.27 -14.57
CA GLY A 232 11.76 7.78 -14.63
C GLY A 232 11.91 8.98 -15.55
N ARG A 233 11.79 10.17 -14.98
CA ARG A 233 12.71 11.26 -15.34
C ARG A 233 13.54 11.59 -14.12
N PRO A 234 14.86 11.30 -14.12
CA PRO A 234 15.75 12.23 -13.47
C PRO A 234 15.62 13.54 -14.26
N VAL A 235 14.89 14.52 -13.72
CA VAL A 235 15.09 15.90 -14.16
C VAL A 235 16.50 16.24 -13.71
N ILE A 236 17.47 16.04 -14.58
CA ILE A 236 18.80 16.62 -14.42
C ILE A 236 18.54 18.12 -14.44
N GLN A 237 18.46 18.74 -13.27
CA GLN A 237 18.59 20.18 -13.17
C GLN A 237 19.90 20.51 -13.89
N GLN A 238 19.81 21.14 -15.06
CA GLN A 238 20.94 21.82 -15.62
C GLN A 238 21.27 22.92 -14.61
N VAL A 239 22.23 22.62 -13.73
CA VAL A 239 22.92 23.65 -12.95
C VAL A 239 23.65 24.46 -14.01
N SER A 240 23.05 25.56 -14.42
CA SER A 240 23.76 26.59 -15.17
C SER A 240 24.96 26.99 -14.32
N ARG A 241 26.15 26.79 -14.88
CA ARG A 241 27.42 27.22 -14.30
C ARG A 241 27.43 28.71 -14.01
#